data_AF-A0A378UBD6-F1
#
_entry.id   AF-A0A378UBD6-F1
#
_cell.length_a   1.000
_cell.length_b   1.000
_cell.length_c   1.000
_cell.angle_alpha   90.00
_cell.angle_beta   90.00
_cell.angle_gamma   90.00
#
_symmetry.space_group_name_H-M   'P 1'
#
loop_
_entity.id
_entity.type
_entity.pdbx_description
1 polymer ?
#
loop_
_entity_poly.entity_id
_entity_poly.type
_entity_poly.pdbx_seq_one_letter_code
_entity_poly.pdbx_strand_id
1 'polypeptide(L)'
;MTDTGLGEWTKADRSIDNTDVVLWYVFGIHHITRPEDWPVMPVDVVSFWLKPFGFFDRNPALDVPATPPGACAHGHATAAHH
;
A
#
# COMPACT_ATOMS: atom_id res chain seq x y z
N MET A 1 -4.64 -27.81 17.33
CA MET A 1 -5.51 -26.89 16.58
C MET A 1 -5.18 -27.10 15.11
N THR A 2 -6.15 -27.57 14.32
CA THR A 2 -5.92 -27.93 12.91
C THR A 2 -6.29 -26.74 12.04
N ASP A 3 -5.42 -26.39 11.08
CA ASP A 3 -5.74 -25.40 10.06
C ASP A 3 -6.92 -25.90 9.19
N THR A 4 -7.84 -25.01 8.86
CA THR A 4 -9.00 -25.29 7.99
C THR A 4 -9.08 -24.31 6.80
N GLY A 5 -8.07 -23.44 6.65
CA GLY A 5 -8.00 -22.38 5.65
C GLY A 5 -7.02 -22.71 4.52
N LEU A 6 -6.14 -21.74 4.21
CA LEU A 6 -5.26 -21.78 3.04
C LEU A 6 -4.38 -23.04 2.97
N GLY A 7 -3.92 -23.54 4.12
CA GLY A 7 -3.13 -24.77 4.19
C GLY A 7 -3.91 -26.02 3.78
N GLU A 8 -5.23 -26.06 3.95
CA GLU A 8 -6.08 -27.16 3.47
C GLU A 8 -6.53 -26.95 2.02
N TRP A 9 -6.91 -25.73 1.63
CA TRP A 9 -7.46 -25.44 0.30
C TRP A 9 -6.45 -25.62 -0.84
N THR A 10 -5.16 -25.46 -0.55
CA THR A 10 -4.07 -25.62 -1.52
C THR A 10 -3.70 -27.07 -1.78
N LYS A 11 -4.02 -28.01 -0.87
CA LYS A 11 -3.74 -29.45 -1.04
C LYS A 11 -4.44 -30.07 -2.24
N ALA A 12 -5.52 -29.45 -2.72
CA ALA A 12 -6.26 -29.90 -3.89
C ALA A 12 -5.51 -29.65 -5.22
N ASP A 13 -4.39 -28.92 -5.20
CA ASP A 13 -3.49 -28.66 -6.34
C ASP A 13 -4.25 -28.32 -7.64
N ARG A 14 -5.24 -27.43 -7.51
CA ARG A 14 -6.07 -26.99 -8.64
C ARG A 14 -5.23 -26.15 -9.58
N SER A 15 -5.43 -26.33 -10.89
CA SER A 15 -4.82 -25.46 -11.90
C SER A 15 -5.14 -23.99 -11.62
N ILE A 16 -4.14 -23.12 -11.80
CA ILE A 16 -4.26 -21.66 -11.66
C ILE A 16 -4.07 -20.92 -12.98
N ASP A 17 -3.80 -21.64 -14.07
CA ASP A 17 -3.61 -21.04 -15.39
C ASP A 17 -4.95 -20.70 -16.04
N ASN A 18 -5.07 -19.46 -16.56
CA ASN A 18 -6.23 -18.96 -17.30
C ASN A 18 -7.59 -19.26 -16.63
N THR A 19 -7.64 -19.17 -15.30
CA THR A 19 -8.85 -19.37 -14.50
C THR A 19 -9.09 -18.17 -13.59
N ASP A 20 -10.27 -18.11 -12.99
CA ASP A 20 -10.53 -17.22 -11.87
C ASP A 20 -9.67 -17.62 -10.66
N VAL A 21 -8.91 -16.67 -10.13
CA VAL A 21 -7.91 -16.88 -9.06
C VAL A 21 -8.08 -15.86 -7.94
N VAL A 22 -7.68 -16.27 -6.74
CA VAL A 22 -7.62 -15.42 -5.56
C VAL A 22 -6.16 -15.35 -5.06
N LEU A 23 -5.63 -14.14 -4.92
CA LEU A 23 -4.29 -13.89 -4.36
C LEU A 23 -4.35 -13.62 -2.86
N TRP A 24 -3.57 -14.36 -2.09
CA TRP A 24 -3.38 -14.16 -0.65
C TRP A 24 -1.96 -13.64 -0.39
N TYR A 25 -1.77 -12.33 -0.30
CA TYR A 25 -0.47 -11.72 0.01
C TYR A 25 -0.30 -11.55 1.52
N VAL A 26 0.75 -12.13 2.10
CA VAL A 26 1.03 -12.08 3.54
C VAL A 26 2.16 -11.09 3.80
N PHE A 27 1.93 -10.13 4.69
CA PHE A 27 2.94 -9.24 5.23
C PHE A 27 2.87 -9.24 6.77
N GLY A 28 4.00 -8.95 7.42
CA GLY A 28 4.08 -8.87 8.87
C GLY A 28 5.26 -8.02 9.31
N ILE A 29 5.17 -7.49 10.52
CA ILE A 29 6.27 -6.77 11.18
C ILE A 29 6.73 -7.57 12.39
N HIS A 30 8.04 -7.60 12.63
CA HIS A 30 8.59 -8.03 13.90
C HIS A 30 8.75 -6.80 14.78
N HIS A 31 7.78 -6.56 15.67
CA HIS A 31 7.79 -5.38 16.55
C HIS A 31 8.70 -5.64 17.77
N ILE A 32 9.93 -5.12 17.71
CA ILE A 32 10.84 -5.05 18.85
C ILE A 32 10.58 -3.73 19.57
N THR A 33 9.95 -3.81 20.75
CA THR A 33 9.57 -2.64 21.54
C THR A 33 10.78 -1.81 21.96
N ARG A 34 10.65 -0.48 21.87
CA ARG A 34 11.68 0.47 22.29
C ARG A 34 11.14 1.38 23.40
N PRO A 35 11.97 1.98 24.26
CA PRO A 35 11.51 2.93 25.28
C PRO A 35 10.71 4.11 24.70
N GLU A 36 10.99 4.51 23.46
CA GLU A 36 10.29 5.59 22.75
C GLU A 36 8.84 5.20 22.37
N ASP A 37 8.49 3.92 22.40
CA ASP A 37 7.11 3.44 22.20
C ASP A 37 6.21 3.73 23.42
N TRP A 38 6.79 4.23 24.52
CA TRP A 38 6.10 4.53 25.78
C TRP A 38 6.07 6.03 26.08
N PRO A 39 4.96 6.59 26.62
CA PRO A 39 3.67 5.96 26.93
C PRO A 39 2.73 5.79 25.74
N VAL A 40 3.07 6.39 24.60
CA VAL A 40 2.29 6.33 23.37
C VAL A 40 3.23 6.01 22.23
N MET A 41 3.00 4.87 21.59
CA MET A 41 3.79 4.42 20.46
C MET A 41 3.55 5.32 19.24
N PRO A 42 4.60 5.85 18.60
CA PRO A 42 4.48 6.51 17.30
C PRO A 42 3.98 5.54 16.22
N VAL A 43 3.39 6.07 15.14
CA VAL A 43 2.87 5.24 14.05
C VAL A 43 4.01 4.54 13.31
N ASP A 44 3.86 3.23 13.10
CA ASP A 44 4.62 2.46 12.10
C ASP A 44 3.74 2.24 10.86
N VAL A 45 4.26 2.55 9.67
CA VAL A 45 3.49 2.53 8.42
C VAL A 45 4.02 1.43 7.50
N VAL A 46 3.14 0.50 7.14
CA VAL A 46 3.41 -0.52 6.13
C VAL A 46 2.44 -0.35 4.97
N SER A 47 2.94 -0.45 3.74
CA SER A 47 2.11 -0.34 2.53
C SER A 47 2.63 -1.25 1.41
N PHE A 48 1.73 -1.62 0.51
CA PHE A 48 2.05 -2.30 -0.75
C PHE A 48 1.24 -1.69 -1.88
N TRP A 49 1.68 -1.93 -3.12
CA TRP A 49 1.06 -1.35 -4.31
C TRP A 49 0.85 -2.44 -5.35
N LEU A 50 -0.37 -2.51 -5.90
CA LEU A 50 -0.61 -3.21 -7.16
C LEU A 50 -0.57 -2.16 -8.27
N LYS A 51 0.47 -2.24 -9.10
CA LYS A 51 0.66 -1.31 -10.21
C LYS A 51 0.30 -2.00 -11.53
N PRO A 52 -0.41 -1.31 -12.43
CA PRO A 52 -0.65 -1.83 -13.77
C PRO A 52 0.69 -2.08 -14.47
N PHE A 53 0.86 -3.26 -15.05
CA PHE A 53 2.05 -3.63 -15.82
C PHE A 53 1.61 -4.19 -17.16
N GLY A 54 1.88 -3.47 -18.25
CA GLY A 54 1.38 -3.82 -19.59
C GLY A 54 -0.15 -3.77 -19.72
N PHE A 55 -0.86 -3.15 -18.78
CA PHE A 55 -2.33 -3.08 -18.78
C PHE A 55 -2.87 -1.96 -19.69
N PHE A 56 -2.13 -0.86 -19.85
CA PHE A 56 -2.51 0.28 -20.68
C PHE A 56 -1.49 0.48 -21.81
N ASP A 57 -1.96 0.86 -23.00
CA ASP A 57 -1.11 1.15 -24.16
C ASP A 57 -0.31 2.46 -24.01
N ARG A 58 -0.77 3.36 -23.14
CA ARG A 58 -0.16 4.65 -22.83
C ARG A 58 -0.43 5.04 -21.39
N ASN A 59 0.24 6.09 -20.91
CA ASN A 59 0.03 6.60 -19.55
C ASN A 59 -1.48 6.89 -19.30
N PRO A 60 -2.12 6.21 -18.33
CA PRO A 60 -3.55 6.40 -18.06
C PRO A 60 -3.87 7.77 -17.46
N ALA A 61 -2.88 8.50 -16.95
CA ALA A 61 -3.06 9.83 -16.37
C ALA A 61 -2.78 10.99 -17.34
N LEU A 62 -2.57 10.71 -18.64
CA LEU A 62 -2.09 11.74 -19.58
C LEU A 62 -3.03 12.94 -19.72
N ASP A 63 -4.33 12.70 -19.67
CA ASP A 63 -5.37 13.71 -19.88
C ASP A 63 -5.94 14.26 -18.55
N VAL A 64 -5.30 13.95 -17.42
CA VAL A 64 -5.70 14.46 -16.11
C VAL A 64 -5.20 15.89 -15.96
N PRO A 65 -6.08 16.90 -15.77
CA PRO A 65 -5.66 18.27 -15.60
C PRO A 65 -4.82 18.42 -14.33
N ALA A 66 -3.76 19.22 -14.42
CA ALA A 66 -2.99 19.59 -13.24
C ALA A 66 -3.85 20.42 -12.27
N THR A 67 -3.54 20.31 -10.98
CA THR A 67 -4.16 21.17 -9.96
C THR A 67 -3.92 22.65 -10.30
N PRO A 68 -4.96 23.50 -10.35
CA PRO A 68 -4.80 24.91 -10.66
C PRO A 68 -3.90 25.65 -9.66
N PRO A 69 -3.07 26.61 -10.10
CA PRO A 69 -2.31 27.46 -9.20
C PRO A 69 -3.24 28.20 -8.22
N GLY A 70 -2.98 28.11 -6.91
CA GLY A 70 -3.74 28.79 -5.85
C GLY A 70 -4.79 27.94 -5.13
N ALA A 71 -5.09 26.73 -5.60
CA ALA A 71 -6.01 25.82 -4.91
C ALA A 71 -5.43 25.25 -3.59
N CYS A 72 -4.10 25.34 -3.40
CA CYS A 72 -3.38 24.90 -2.21
C CYS A 72 -2.54 26.04 -1.59
N ALA A 73 -3.15 27.18 -1.26
CA ALA A 73 -2.49 28.18 -0.43
C ALA A 73 -2.83 27.91 1.05
N HIS A 74 -2.13 26.95 1.67
CA HIS A 74 -1.96 27.00 3.12
C HIS A 74 -0.91 28.07 3.41
N GLY A 75 -1.30 29.10 4.16
CA GLY A 75 -0.55 30.35 4.31
C GLY A 75 0.94 30.15 4.61
N HIS A 76 1.78 30.53 3.65
CA HIS A 76 3.19 30.74 3.89
C HIS A 76 3.32 32.12 4.54
N ALA A 77 3.40 32.16 5.87
CA ALA A 77 3.87 33.34 6.56
C ALA A 77 5.29 33.64 6.08
N THR A 78 5.46 34.79 5.44
CA THR A 78 6.74 35.39 5.10
C THR A 78 7.58 35.52 6.37
N ALA A 79 8.75 34.86 6.42
CA ALA A 79 9.83 35.25 7.30
C ALA A 79 11.01 35.68 6.43
N ALA A 80 11.20 37.00 6.38
CA ALA A 80 12.29 37.69 5.73
C ALA A 80 13.59 37.59 6.54
N HIS A 81 14.74 37.61 5.83
CA HIS A 81 16.07 38.02 6.26
C HIS A 81 16.68 37.45 7.56
N HIS A 82 17.66 36.54 7.44
CA HIS A 82 19.11 36.79 7.62
C HIS A 82 19.89 35.47 7.53
#